data_AF-A0AAD5PNF3-F1
#
_entry.id   AF-A0AAD5PNF3-F1
#
_cell.length_a   1.000
_cell.length_b   1.000
_cell.length_c   1.000
_cell.angle_alpha   90.00
_cell.angle_beta   90.00
_cell.angle_gamma   90.00
#
_symmetry.space_group_name_H-M   'P 1'
#
loop_
_entity.id
_entity.type
_entity.pdbx_description
1 polymer ?
#
loop_
_entity_poly.entity_id
_entity_poly.type
_entity_poly.pdbx_seq_one_letter_code
_entity_poly.pdbx_strand_id
1 'polypeptide(L)'
;MDDDLKKLLDELESLLQKNDQQQIKEETQKLDQSTDDMKKQLDRTLEMLKKLQVNEKIDDAVKELKALAKEQDELKEASENKKLSEEEASKKQEEINKQFEELKKDLNELNKLNEELTRPMNLSDLEQLKNETTKDLNEAKSKLDQGKSSKAAQNQKSAAQKMQEMADQLAQDKEAANKQQNEEDMGLIRVLLENLIAVSFDQEKTMQSALSVRDTDPYYRKLGRKQRSIIDDTKMIEDSLIALAKRQPKISTFIDRELSAIRPIFNCSLMILMNTKDANYQLINNL
;
A
#
# COMPACT_ATOMS: atom_id res chain seq x y z
N MET A 1 -14.88 -6.95 -15.97
CA MET A 1 -15.28 -8.33 -15.62
C MET A 1 -14.15 -9.21 -16.10
N ASP A 2 -13.54 -9.95 -15.18
CA ASP A 2 -12.58 -11.00 -15.51
C ASP A 2 -13.29 -12.10 -16.32
N ASP A 3 -12.61 -12.66 -17.32
CA ASP A 3 -13.19 -13.66 -18.22
C ASP A 3 -13.45 -14.99 -17.50
N ASP A 4 -12.73 -15.25 -16.41
CA ASP A 4 -12.93 -16.45 -15.59
C ASP A 4 -14.19 -16.36 -14.71
N LEU A 5 -14.56 -15.17 -14.22
CA LEU A 5 -15.83 -14.97 -13.50
C LEU A 5 -17.03 -15.18 -14.43
N LYS A 6 -16.93 -14.76 -15.70
CA LYS A 6 -17.99 -15.02 -16.69
C LYS A 6 -18.18 -16.50 -16.94
N LYS A 7 -17.08 -17.25 -17.11
CA LYS A 7 -17.14 -18.71 -17.30
C LYS A 7 -17.79 -19.43 -16.10
N LEU A 8 -17.45 -19.02 -14.87
CA LEU A 8 -18.07 -19.58 -13.66
C LEU A 8 -19.59 -19.32 -13.61
N LEU A 9 -20.03 -18.13 -14.04
CA LEU A 9 -21.45 -17.81 -14.14
C LEU A 9 -22.18 -18.64 -15.21
N ASP A 10 -21.56 -18.81 -16.38
CA ASP A 10 -22.10 -19.62 -17.48
C ASP A 10 -22.19 -21.11 -17.10
N GLU A 11 -21.19 -21.64 -16.39
CA GLU A 11 -21.18 -23.01 -15.86
C GLU A 11 -22.25 -23.22 -14.80
N LEU A 12 -22.40 -22.28 -13.85
CA LEU A 12 -23.47 -22.33 -12.85
C LEU A 12 -24.86 -22.31 -13.49
N GLU A 13 -25.08 -21.50 -14.53
CA GLU A 13 -26.34 -21.46 -15.28
C GLU A 13 -26.65 -22.81 -15.96
N SER A 14 -25.65 -23.44 -16.58
CA SER A 14 -25.80 -24.77 -17.19
C SER A 14 -26.13 -25.85 -16.14
N LEU A 15 -25.56 -25.77 -14.94
CA LEU A 15 -25.80 -26.72 -13.86
C LEU A 15 -27.17 -26.55 -13.21
N LEU A 16 -27.64 -25.30 -13.05
CA LEU A 16 -29.00 -25.00 -12.61
C LEU A 16 -30.04 -25.57 -13.58
N GLN A 17 -29.78 -25.53 -14.88
CA GLN A 17 -30.64 -26.18 -15.89
C GLN A 17 -30.65 -27.71 -15.81
N LYS A 18 -29.54 -28.32 -15.37
CA LYS A 18 -29.39 -29.78 -15.22
C LYS A 18 -29.83 -30.31 -13.85
N ASN A 19 -30.16 -29.44 -12.90
CA ASN A 19 -30.58 -29.75 -11.54
C ASN A 19 -29.59 -30.66 -10.76
N ASP A 20 -28.30 -30.53 -11.03
CA ASP A 20 -27.26 -31.27 -10.32
C ASP A 20 -26.90 -30.55 -9.01
N GLN A 21 -27.60 -30.90 -7.92
CA GLN A 21 -27.46 -30.21 -6.63
C GLN A 21 -26.05 -30.26 -6.02
N GLN A 22 -25.24 -31.26 -6.36
CA GLN A 22 -23.88 -31.36 -5.83
C GLN A 22 -22.93 -30.45 -6.62
N GLN A 23 -23.01 -30.49 -7.94
CA GLN A 23 -22.19 -29.62 -8.79
C GLN A 23 -22.58 -28.13 -8.65
N ILE A 24 -23.87 -27.83 -8.45
CA ILE A 24 -24.34 -26.46 -8.15
C ILE A 24 -23.66 -25.93 -6.88
N LYS A 25 -23.55 -26.74 -5.82
CA LYS A 25 -22.90 -26.33 -4.56
C LYS A 25 -21.40 -26.08 -4.74
N GLU A 26 -20.71 -26.96 -5.46
CA GLU A 26 -19.29 -26.82 -5.75
C GLU A 26 -19.00 -25.57 -6.60
N GLU A 27 -19.79 -25.31 -7.65
CA GLU A 27 -19.62 -24.10 -8.46
C GLU A 27 -19.99 -22.81 -7.73
N THR A 28 -20.99 -22.85 -6.84
CA THR A 28 -21.32 -21.70 -6.00
C THR A 28 -20.15 -21.34 -5.07
N GLN A 29 -19.51 -22.34 -4.47
CA GLN A 29 -18.33 -22.12 -3.62
C GLN A 29 -17.15 -21.53 -4.41
N LYS A 30 -16.93 -21.99 -5.65
CA LYS A 30 -15.90 -21.42 -6.53
C LYS A 30 -16.23 -19.97 -6.91
N LEU A 31 -17.49 -19.66 -7.18
CA LEU A 31 -17.95 -18.30 -7.46
C LEU A 31 -17.73 -17.36 -6.27
N ASP A 32 -18.05 -17.82 -5.05
CA ASP A 32 -17.83 -17.06 -3.82
C ASP A 32 -16.32 -16.77 -3.61
N GLN A 33 -15.48 -17.79 -3.78
CA GLN A 33 -14.02 -17.64 -3.68
C GLN A 33 -13.48 -16.65 -4.73
N SER A 34 -13.88 -16.82 -5.99
CA SER A 34 -13.49 -15.91 -7.08
C SER A 34 -13.91 -14.46 -6.81
N THR A 35 -15.12 -14.27 -6.28
CA THR A 35 -15.64 -12.95 -5.93
C THR A 35 -14.84 -12.32 -4.79
N ASP A 36 -14.50 -13.09 -3.75
CA ASP A 36 -13.69 -12.59 -2.64
C ASP A 36 -12.25 -12.28 -3.04
N ASP A 37 -11.66 -13.06 -3.95
CA ASP A 37 -10.33 -12.77 -4.48
C ASP A 37 -10.35 -11.51 -5.36
N MET A 38 -11.39 -11.31 -6.16
CA MET A 38 -11.60 -10.06 -6.90
C MET A 38 -11.74 -8.85 -5.97
N LYS A 39 -12.51 -8.96 -4.88
CA LYS A 39 -12.61 -7.88 -3.86
C LYS A 39 -11.24 -7.54 -3.29
N LYS A 40 -10.47 -8.55 -2.90
CA LYS A 40 -9.10 -8.34 -2.39
C LYS A 40 -8.24 -7.62 -3.44
N GLN A 41 -8.31 -8.01 -4.71
CA GLN A 41 -7.54 -7.35 -5.78
C GLN A 41 -7.96 -5.88 -5.98
N LEU A 42 -9.25 -5.57 -5.84
CA LEU A 42 -9.74 -4.19 -5.89
C LEU A 42 -9.21 -3.36 -4.71
N ASP A 43 -9.28 -3.90 -3.48
CA ASP A 43 -8.74 -3.23 -2.28
C ASP A 43 -7.24 -2.96 -2.43
N ARG A 44 -6.48 -3.90 -2.99
CA ARG A 44 -5.05 -3.75 -3.29
C ARG A 44 -4.80 -2.60 -4.26
N THR A 45 -5.58 -2.57 -5.35
CA THR A 45 -5.45 -1.54 -6.39
C THR A 45 -5.81 -0.16 -5.83
N LEU A 46 -6.85 -0.08 -5.00
CA LEU A 46 -7.26 1.15 -4.33
C LEU A 46 -6.16 1.68 -3.42
N GLU A 47 -5.59 0.83 -2.55
CA GLU A 47 -4.50 1.23 -1.65
C GLU A 47 -3.25 1.70 -2.44
N MET A 48 -2.93 1.03 -3.55
CA MET A 48 -1.85 1.45 -4.43
C MET A 48 -2.12 2.83 -5.06
N LEU A 49 -3.34 3.07 -5.53
CA LEU A 49 -3.74 4.35 -6.09
C LEU A 49 -3.67 5.47 -5.05
N LYS A 50 -4.15 5.23 -3.82
CA LYS A 50 -3.99 6.18 -2.71
C LYS A 50 -2.52 6.49 -2.45
N LYS A 51 -1.66 5.48 -2.38
CA LYS A 51 -0.22 5.68 -2.16
C LYS A 51 0.42 6.45 -3.31
N LEU A 52 0.02 6.19 -4.55
CA LEU A 52 0.49 6.93 -5.72
C LEU A 52 0.06 8.39 -5.64
N GLN A 53 -1.20 8.66 -5.28
CA GLN A 53 -1.74 10.00 -5.10
C GLN A 53 -0.97 10.78 -4.03
N VAL A 54 -0.64 10.16 -2.89
CA VAL A 54 0.19 10.80 -1.84
C VAL A 54 1.60 11.10 -2.38
N ASN A 55 2.24 10.14 -3.05
CA ASN A 55 3.57 10.33 -3.64
C ASN A 55 3.60 11.46 -4.69
N GLU A 56 2.55 11.58 -5.51
CA GLU A 56 2.40 12.62 -6.52
C GLU A 56 2.19 13.99 -5.86
N LYS A 57 1.29 14.09 -4.87
CA LYS A 57 1.11 15.33 -4.11
C LYS A 57 2.38 15.78 -3.38
N ILE A 58 3.19 14.84 -2.88
CA ILE A 58 4.52 15.18 -2.34
C ILE A 58 5.41 15.78 -3.43
N ASP A 59 5.49 15.16 -4.62
CA ASP A 59 6.32 15.68 -5.72
C ASP A 59 5.89 17.07 -6.17
N ASP A 60 4.57 17.31 -6.26
CA ASP A 60 4.03 18.59 -6.66
C ASP A 60 4.27 19.65 -5.58
N ALA A 61 4.03 19.34 -4.31
CA ALA A 61 4.37 20.24 -3.20
C ALA A 61 5.87 20.58 -3.18
N VAL A 62 6.75 19.61 -3.42
CA VAL A 62 8.21 19.83 -3.51
C VAL A 62 8.57 20.76 -4.66
N LYS A 63 7.97 20.57 -5.85
CA LYS A 63 8.20 21.45 -7.00
C LYS A 63 7.70 22.86 -6.73
N GLU A 64 6.50 23.01 -6.17
CA GLU A 64 5.90 24.30 -5.87
C GLU A 64 6.69 25.05 -4.80
N LEU A 65 7.12 24.38 -3.72
CA LEU A 65 7.99 24.98 -2.71
C LEU A 65 9.31 25.48 -3.33
N LYS A 66 9.94 24.69 -4.20
CA LYS A 66 11.19 25.09 -4.90
C LYS A 66 10.96 26.24 -5.87
N ALA A 67 9.81 26.26 -6.56
CA ALA A 67 9.44 27.35 -7.45
C ALA A 67 9.21 28.64 -6.67
N LEU A 68 8.42 28.61 -5.60
CA LEU A 68 8.17 29.77 -4.74
C LEU A 68 9.44 30.27 -4.06
N ALA A 69 10.31 29.37 -3.60
CA ALA A 69 11.61 29.75 -3.04
C ALA A 69 12.44 30.54 -4.06
N LYS A 70 12.49 30.05 -5.29
CA LYS A 70 13.22 30.70 -6.38
C LYS A 70 12.60 32.04 -6.77
N GLU A 71 11.28 32.11 -6.92
CA GLU A 71 10.57 33.37 -7.20
C GLU A 71 10.80 34.42 -6.10
N GLN A 72 10.83 33.98 -4.84
CA GLN A 72 11.11 34.83 -3.70
C GLN A 72 12.54 35.37 -3.70
N ASP A 73 13.53 34.54 -4.08
CA ASP A 73 14.93 34.97 -4.25
C ASP A 73 15.10 35.92 -5.46
N GLU A 74 14.41 35.67 -6.58
CA GLU A 74 14.41 36.56 -7.75
C GLU A 74 13.78 37.93 -7.41
N LEU A 75 12.67 37.94 -6.67
CA LEU A 75 12.02 39.17 -6.20
C LEU A 75 12.93 39.95 -5.25
N LYS A 76 13.65 39.25 -4.38
CA LYS A 76 14.65 39.83 -3.49
C LYS A 76 15.76 40.53 -4.28
N GLU A 77 16.37 39.87 -5.27
CA GLU A 77 17.41 40.49 -6.10
C GLU A 77 16.90 41.69 -6.90
N ALA A 78 15.68 41.61 -7.44
CA ALA A 78 15.07 42.70 -8.18
C ALA A 78 14.75 43.92 -7.29
N SER A 79 14.34 43.66 -6.04
CA SER A 79 14.03 44.69 -5.04
C SER A 79 15.30 45.38 -4.49
N GLU A 80 16.37 44.62 -4.23
CA GLU A 80 17.66 45.17 -3.78
C GLU A 80 18.33 46.02 -4.86
N ASN A 81 18.28 45.57 -6.12
CA ASN A 81 18.90 46.26 -7.25
C ASN A 81 18.04 47.40 -7.84
N LYS A 82 16.88 47.71 -7.23
CA LYS A 82 15.92 48.71 -7.72
C LYS A 82 15.51 48.50 -9.19
N LYS A 83 15.45 47.25 -9.65
CA LYS A 83 15.01 46.90 -11.01
C LYS A 83 13.49 46.97 -11.16
N LEU A 84 12.75 46.86 -10.06
CA LEU A 84 11.29 46.99 -9.98
C LEU A 84 10.93 48.22 -9.18
N SER A 85 9.78 48.83 -9.50
CA SER A 85 9.18 49.83 -8.61
C SER A 85 8.69 49.19 -7.31
N GLU A 86 8.56 49.99 -6.25
CA GLU A 86 8.08 49.50 -4.95
C GLU A 86 6.66 48.93 -5.02
N GLU A 87 5.78 49.54 -5.84
CA GLU A 87 4.43 49.01 -6.09
C GLU A 87 4.45 47.66 -6.82
N GLU A 88 5.31 47.49 -7.83
CA GLU A 88 5.42 46.21 -8.55
C GLU A 88 6.01 45.13 -7.66
N ALA A 89 7.03 45.46 -6.86
CA ALA A 89 7.64 44.52 -5.92
C ALA A 89 6.63 44.07 -4.86
N SER A 90 5.83 45.00 -4.31
CA SER A 90 4.79 44.68 -3.33
C SER A 90 3.69 43.80 -3.94
N LYS A 91 3.23 44.09 -5.17
CA LYS A 91 2.24 43.25 -5.87
C LYS A 91 2.74 41.82 -6.11
N LYS A 92 3.98 41.66 -6.56
CA LYS A 92 4.60 40.34 -6.71
C LYS A 92 4.72 39.60 -5.39
N GLN A 93 5.10 40.29 -4.31
CA GLN A 93 5.13 39.68 -2.99
C GLN A 93 3.75 39.21 -2.55
N GLU A 94 2.69 39.99 -2.82
CA GLU A 94 1.32 39.57 -2.52
C GLU A 94 0.91 38.29 -3.26
N GLU A 95 1.31 38.14 -4.52
CA GLU A 95 1.06 36.94 -5.32
C GLU A 95 1.77 35.71 -4.73
N ILE A 96 3.05 35.83 -4.38
CA ILE A 96 3.80 34.76 -3.71
C ILE A 96 3.14 34.38 -2.38
N ASN A 97 2.68 35.37 -1.60
CA ASN A 97 1.98 35.10 -0.34
C ASN A 97 0.69 34.32 -0.57
N LYS A 98 -0.07 34.62 -1.63
CA LYS A 98 -1.31 33.89 -1.97
C LYS A 98 -1.01 32.46 -2.41
N GLN A 99 -0.04 32.27 -3.30
CA GLN A 99 0.37 30.95 -3.75
C GLN A 99 0.86 30.08 -2.58
N PHE A 100 1.61 30.66 -1.65
CA PHE A 100 2.05 29.93 -0.47
C PHE A 100 0.89 29.54 0.47
N GLU A 101 -0.13 30.40 0.64
CA GLU A 101 -1.33 30.05 1.41
C GLU A 101 -2.20 28.97 0.73
N GLU A 102 -2.20 28.90 -0.61
CA GLU A 102 -2.81 27.79 -1.35
C GLU A 102 -2.03 26.50 -1.12
N LEU A 103 -0.71 26.53 -1.31
CA LEU A 103 0.17 25.39 -1.05
C LEU A 103 0.08 24.87 0.39
N LYS A 104 -0.11 25.75 1.39
CA LYS A 104 -0.38 25.32 2.77
C LYS A 104 -1.64 24.45 2.90
N LYS A 105 -2.69 24.74 2.13
CA LYS A 105 -3.90 23.91 2.09
C LYS A 105 -3.61 22.58 1.44
N ASP A 106 -2.83 22.57 0.37
CA ASP A 106 -2.44 21.33 -0.33
C ASP A 106 -1.58 20.44 0.56
N LEU A 107 -0.65 21.01 1.33
CA LEU A 107 0.13 20.30 2.35
C LEU A 107 -0.77 19.71 3.47
N ASN A 108 -1.83 20.42 3.87
CA ASN A 108 -2.79 19.89 4.84
C ASN A 108 -3.66 18.77 4.26
N GLU A 109 -4.02 18.86 2.98
CA GLU A 109 -4.73 17.78 2.28
C GLU A 109 -3.83 16.56 2.09
N LEU A 110 -2.56 16.77 1.76
CA LEU A 110 -1.53 15.72 1.68
C LEU A 110 -1.44 14.95 3.00
N ASN A 111 -1.41 15.64 4.14
CA ASN A 111 -1.40 14.99 5.45
C ASN A 111 -2.65 14.12 5.68
N LYS A 112 -3.84 14.60 5.30
CA LYS A 112 -5.09 13.82 5.40
C LYS A 112 -5.05 12.57 4.52
N LEU A 113 -4.62 12.72 3.26
CA LEU A 113 -4.50 11.58 2.33
C LEU A 113 -3.48 10.56 2.82
N ASN A 114 -2.40 11.01 3.47
CA ASN A 114 -1.41 10.14 4.09
C ASN A 114 -2.00 9.37 5.29
N GLU A 115 -2.84 10.01 6.11
CA GLU A 115 -3.55 9.38 7.23
C GLU A 115 -4.59 8.34 6.77
N GLU A 116 -5.16 8.50 5.57
CA GLU A 116 -6.11 7.55 4.97
C GLU A 116 -5.45 6.28 4.39
N LEU A 117 -4.12 6.23 4.33
CA LEU A 117 -3.39 5.03 3.95
C LEU A 117 -3.53 3.97 5.03
N THR A 118 -3.59 2.71 4.62
CA THR A 118 -3.55 1.57 5.56
C THR A 118 -2.26 1.59 6.39
N ARG A 119 -1.18 2.12 5.82
CA ARG A 119 0.08 2.42 6.51
C ARG A 119 0.57 3.80 6.08
N PRO A 120 0.31 4.83 6.90
CA PRO A 120 0.80 6.19 6.62
C PRO A 120 2.31 6.23 6.43
N MET A 121 2.77 7.06 5.49
CA MET A 121 4.18 7.39 5.37
C MET A 121 4.59 8.22 6.59
N ASN A 122 5.80 7.99 7.09
CA ASN A 122 6.37 8.82 8.14
C ASN A 122 6.84 10.15 7.51
N LEU A 123 6.01 11.18 7.58
CA LEU A 123 6.28 12.51 7.09
C LEU A 123 6.56 13.44 8.27
N SER A 124 7.52 14.35 8.10
CA SER A 124 7.90 15.32 9.11
C SER A 124 6.80 16.36 9.30
N ASP A 125 6.67 16.84 10.54
CA ASP A 125 5.75 17.94 10.84
C ASP A 125 6.31 19.27 10.32
N LEU A 126 5.61 19.85 9.35
CA LEU A 126 5.97 21.11 8.72
C LEU A 126 5.21 22.31 9.31
N GLU A 127 4.34 22.14 10.32
CA GLU A 127 3.53 23.25 10.85
C GLU A 127 4.36 24.44 11.32
N GLN A 128 5.46 24.16 12.02
CA GLN A 128 6.35 25.25 12.47
C GLN A 128 6.94 26.00 11.26
N LEU A 129 7.51 25.29 10.29
CA LEU A 129 8.10 25.89 9.09
C LEU A 129 7.05 26.65 8.26
N LYS A 130 5.83 26.13 8.12
CA LYS A 130 4.71 26.80 7.45
C LYS A 130 4.38 28.13 8.11
N ASN A 131 4.22 28.14 9.44
CA ASN A 131 3.86 29.35 10.19
C ASN A 131 4.97 30.39 10.16
N GLU A 132 6.22 29.97 10.32
CA GLU A 132 7.36 30.86 10.22
C GLU A 132 7.54 31.44 8.81
N THR A 133 7.33 30.65 7.77
CA THR A 133 7.37 31.12 6.37
C THR A 133 6.26 32.14 6.10
N THR A 134 5.01 31.87 6.50
CA THR A 134 3.91 32.84 6.41
C THR A 134 4.26 34.16 7.10
N LYS A 135 4.88 34.09 8.29
CA LYS A 135 5.31 35.29 9.01
C LYS A 135 6.36 36.08 8.22
N ASP A 136 7.40 35.41 7.73
CA ASP A 136 8.48 36.05 6.96
C ASP A 136 7.95 36.69 5.66
N LEU A 137 7.06 35.99 4.95
CA LEU A 137 6.38 36.48 3.75
C LEU A 137 5.53 37.75 4.00
N ASN A 138 4.76 37.77 5.10
CA ASN A 138 3.93 38.92 5.45
C ASN A 138 4.77 40.12 5.92
N GLU A 139 5.84 39.87 6.68
CA GLU A 139 6.78 40.90 7.07
C GLU A 139 7.52 41.48 5.85
N ALA A 140 7.94 40.64 4.90
CA ALA A 140 8.54 41.08 3.64
C ALA A 140 7.63 42.06 2.90
N LYS A 141 6.35 41.71 2.73
CA LYS A 141 5.35 42.58 2.10
C LYS A 141 5.23 43.92 2.83
N SER A 142 5.07 43.89 4.16
CA SER A 142 4.95 45.12 4.96
C SER A 142 6.20 46.01 4.86
N LYS A 143 7.40 45.44 4.73
CA LYS A 143 8.63 46.23 4.52
C LYS A 143 8.70 46.82 3.12
N LEU A 144 8.24 46.12 2.09
CA LEU A 144 8.17 46.66 0.72
C LEU A 144 7.20 47.85 0.65
N ASP A 145 6.02 47.73 1.28
CA ASP A 145 5.03 48.83 1.34
C ASP A 145 5.56 50.07 2.06
N GLN A 146 6.55 49.90 2.94
CA GLN A 146 7.23 51.00 3.66
C GLN A 146 8.46 51.54 2.93
N GLY A 147 8.76 51.09 1.71
CA GLY A 147 9.96 51.44 0.96
C GLY A 147 11.26 50.92 1.58
N LYS A 148 11.19 49.90 2.45
CA LYS A 148 12.34 49.33 3.18
C LYS A 148 12.88 48.08 2.48
N SER A 149 13.24 48.20 1.20
CA SER A 149 13.61 47.06 0.34
C SER A 149 14.74 46.18 0.89
N SER A 150 15.75 46.76 1.55
CA SER A 150 16.83 45.98 2.16
C SER A 150 16.37 45.11 3.34
N LYS A 151 15.39 45.56 4.13
CA LYS A 151 14.81 44.74 5.21
C LYS A 151 13.86 43.70 4.66
N ALA A 152 13.07 44.05 3.63
CA ALA A 152 12.24 43.09 2.92
C ALA A 152 13.09 41.93 2.39
N ALA A 153 14.24 42.23 1.77
CA ALA A 153 15.13 41.23 1.21
C ALA A 153 15.64 40.20 2.23
N GLN A 154 15.83 40.59 3.49
CA GLN A 154 16.21 39.65 4.56
C GLN A 154 15.08 38.66 4.85
N ASN A 155 13.86 39.16 5.00
CA ASN A 155 12.67 38.33 5.20
C ASN A 155 12.37 37.46 3.97
N GLN A 156 12.58 37.98 2.76
CA GLN A 156 12.41 37.24 1.52
C GLN A 156 13.38 36.05 1.45
N LYS A 157 14.67 36.30 1.75
CA LYS A 157 15.68 35.25 1.83
C LYS A 157 15.34 34.19 2.89
N SER A 158 14.89 34.62 4.07
CA SER A 158 14.48 33.70 5.15
C SER A 158 13.32 32.80 4.70
N ALA A 159 12.29 33.38 4.08
CA ALA A 159 11.15 32.63 3.54
C ALA A 159 11.59 31.64 2.45
N ALA A 160 12.44 32.07 1.51
CA ALA A 160 12.96 31.20 0.45
C ALA A 160 13.73 30.00 1.01
N GLN A 161 14.58 30.23 2.03
CA GLN A 161 15.33 29.16 2.69
C GLN A 161 14.41 28.16 3.40
N LYS A 162 13.38 28.62 4.10
CA LYS A 162 12.42 27.73 4.78
C LYS A 162 11.55 26.94 3.79
N MET A 163 11.17 27.55 2.66
CA MET A 163 10.49 26.84 1.57
C MET A 163 11.37 25.73 1.00
N GLN A 164 12.65 26.02 0.77
CA GLN A 164 13.63 25.03 0.31
C GLN A 164 13.81 23.90 1.34
N GLU A 165 13.90 24.23 2.62
CA GLU A 165 14.01 23.27 3.72
C GLU A 165 12.78 22.34 3.79
N MET A 166 11.56 22.89 3.68
CA MET A 166 10.34 22.08 3.60
C MET A 166 10.36 21.14 2.38
N ALA A 167 10.84 21.61 1.23
CA ALA A 167 10.89 20.82 0.02
C ALA A 167 11.89 19.66 0.15
N ASP A 168 13.05 19.92 0.75
CA ASP A 168 14.08 18.91 0.95
C ASP A 168 13.67 17.90 2.03
N GLN A 169 12.97 18.33 3.09
CA GLN A 169 12.41 17.43 4.10
C GLN A 169 11.37 16.49 3.49
N LEU A 170 10.40 17.01 2.71
CA LEU A 170 9.40 16.18 2.04
C LEU A 170 10.01 15.16 1.07
N ALA A 171 11.02 15.58 0.29
CA ALA A 171 11.72 14.69 -0.63
C ALA A 171 12.46 13.56 0.13
N GLN A 172 13.14 13.91 1.22
CA GLN A 172 13.83 12.93 2.07
C GLN A 172 12.86 11.97 2.74
N ASP A 173 11.76 12.47 3.30
CA ASP A 173 10.75 11.64 3.96
C ASP A 173 10.12 10.65 2.98
N LYS A 174 9.82 11.10 1.75
CA LYS A 174 9.33 10.23 0.68
C LYS A 174 10.34 9.14 0.31
N GLU A 175 11.61 9.49 0.15
CA GLU A 175 12.66 8.52 -0.18
C GLU A 175 12.83 7.50 0.96
N ALA A 176 12.92 7.99 2.20
CA ALA A 176 13.05 7.17 3.40
C ALA A 176 11.87 6.22 3.59
N ALA A 177 10.63 6.71 3.45
CA ALA A 177 9.42 5.91 3.57
C ALA A 177 9.38 4.79 2.51
N ASN A 178 9.70 5.10 1.25
CA ASN A 178 9.74 4.10 0.18
C ASN A 178 10.86 3.08 0.40
N LYS A 179 12.04 3.51 0.86
CA LYS A 179 13.14 2.62 1.19
C LYS A 179 12.81 1.68 2.35
N GLN A 180 12.29 2.22 3.45
CA GLN A 180 11.87 1.42 4.61
C GLN A 180 10.82 0.38 4.20
N GLN A 181 9.82 0.78 3.39
CA GLN A 181 8.80 -0.15 2.93
C GLN A 181 9.41 -1.32 2.14
N ASN A 182 10.35 -1.03 1.24
CA ASN A 182 11.04 -2.04 0.45
C ASN A 182 11.90 -2.98 1.32
N GLU A 183 12.59 -2.44 2.33
CA GLU A 183 13.39 -3.23 3.26
C GLU A 183 12.51 -4.17 4.10
N GLU A 184 11.39 -3.67 4.63
CA GLU A 184 10.40 -4.47 5.33
C GLU A 184 9.82 -5.57 4.43
N ASP A 185 9.46 -5.24 3.19
CA ASP A 185 8.93 -6.20 2.23
C ASP A 185 9.95 -7.30 1.91
N MET A 186 11.22 -6.95 1.74
CA MET A 186 12.31 -7.92 1.56
C MET A 186 12.53 -8.80 2.79
N GLY A 187 12.42 -8.25 4.00
CA GLY A 187 12.47 -9.00 5.24
C GLY A 187 11.32 -10.01 5.36
N LEU A 188 10.09 -9.56 5.07
CA LEU A 188 8.91 -10.42 5.03
C LEU A 188 9.06 -11.54 4.00
N ILE A 189 9.56 -11.24 2.79
CA ILE A 189 9.81 -12.25 1.76
C ILE A 189 10.72 -13.37 2.28
N ARG A 190 11.81 -13.03 2.99
CA ARG A 190 12.73 -14.05 3.53
C ARG A 190 12.06 -14.96 4.55
N VAL A 191 11.33 -14.36 5.51
CA VAL A 191 10.61 -15.12 6.54
C VAL A 191 9.54 -16.00 5.90
N LEU A 192 8.82 -15.50 4.89
CA LEU A 192 7.82 -16.27 4.17
C LEU A 192 8.45 -17.43 3.39
N LEU A 193 9.59 -17.20 2.75
CA LEU A 193 10.34 -18.25 2.07
C LEU A 193 10.78 -19.35 3.04
N GLU A 194 11.34 -18.98 4.19
CA GLU A 194 11.76 -19.94 5.23
C GLU A 194 10.58 -20.78 5.74
N ASN A 195 9.44 -20.14 6.02
CA ASN A 195 8.24 -20.83 6.46
C ASN A 195 7.65 -21.73 5.37
N LEU A 196 7.65 -21.29 4.11
CA LEU A 196 7.21 -22.10 2.97
C LEU A 196 8.09 -23.34 2.79
N ILE A 197 9.41 -23.19 2.94
CA ILE A 197 10.36 -24.31 2.86
C ILE A 197 10.10 -25.29 4.01
N ALA A 198 9.95 -24.81 5.24
CA ALA A 198 9.67 -25.65 6.40
C ALA A 198 8.37 -26.45 6.22
N VAL A 199 7.29 -25.78 5.80
CA VAL A 199 6.00 -26.42 5.49
C VAL A 199 6.14 -27.44 4.35
N SER A 200 6.94 -27.14 3.32
CA SER A 200 7.15 -28.07 2.20
C SER A 200 7.86 -29.35 2.64
N PHE A 201 8.86 -29.27 3.51
CA PHE A 201 9.55 -30.44 4.04
C PHE A 201 8.67 -31.23 5.01
N ASP A 202 7.87 -30.55 5.84
CA ASP A 202 6.89 -31.21 6.70
C ASP A 202 5.82 -31.95 5.90
N GLN A 203 5.35 -31.34 4.80
CA GLN A 203 4.43 -31.97 3.85
C GLN A 203 5.07 -33.20 3.21
N GLU A 204 6.28 -33.07 2.65
CA GLU A 204 6.99 -34.17 2.01
C GLU A 204 7.19 -35.34 2.99
N LYS A 205 7.72 -35.05 4.20
CA LYS A 205 7.96 -36.07 5.23
C LYS A 205 6.66 -36.76 5.65
N THR A 206 5.58 -36.00 5.83
CA THR A 206 4.26 -36.54 6.19
C THR A 206 3.75 -37.46 5.10
N MET A 207 3.92 -37.08 3.82
CA MET A 207 3.47 -37.88 2.68
C MET A 207 4.31 -39.12 2.42
N GLN A 208 5.63 -39.03 2.52
CA GLN A 208 6.50 -40.20 2.46
C GLN A 208 6.19 -41.19 3.59
N SER A 209 5.97 -40.70 4.81
CA SER A 209 5.58 -41.54 5.93
C SER A 209 4.24 -42.23 5.69
N ALA A 210 3.25 -41.50 5.13
CA ALA A 210 1.94 -42.05 4.81
C ALA A 210 2.00 -43.19 3.78
N LEU A 211 2.86 -43.07 2.76
CA LEU A 211 3.05 -44.12 1.75
C LEU A 211 3.64 -45.41 2.34
N SER A 212 4.38 -45.32 3.45
CA SER A 212 5.03 -46.45 4.10
C SER A 212 4.19 -47.13 5.20
N VAL A 213 3.04 -46.54 5.57
CA VAL A 213 2.21 -46.96 6.70
C VAL A 213 0.84 -47.40 6.20
N ARG A 214 0.34 -48.54 6.70
CA ARG A 214 -1.01 -49.00 6.35
C ARG A 214 -2.06 -48.08 6.97
N ASP A 215 -3.15 -47.87 6.25
CA ASP A 215 -4.28 -47.03 6.67
C ASP A 215 -4.99 -47.52 7.95
N THR A 216 -4.84 -48.81 8.27
CA THR A 216 -5.32 -49.41 9.53
C THR A 216 -4.42 -49.18 10.74
N ASP A 217 -3.19 -48.69 10.55
CA ASP A 217 -2.23 -48.48 11.63
C ASP A 217 -2.63 -47.25 12.48
N PRO A 218 -2.62 -47.33 13.83
CA PRO A 218 -2.86 -46.18 14.70
C PRO A 218 -1.98 -44.96 14.42
N TYR A 219 -0.77 -45.17 13.89
CA TYR A 219 0.14 -44.11 13.46
C TYR A 219 -0.40 -43.32 12.25
N TYR A 220 -1.19 -43.93 11.37
CA TYR A 220 -1.80 -43.26 10.21
C TYR A 220 -2.69 -42.08 10.64
N ARG A 221 -3.45 -42.23 11.73
CA ARG A 221 -4.24 -41.12 12.33
C ARG A 221 -3.37 -39.98 12.87
N LYS A 222 -2.13 -40.24 13.27
CA LYS A 222 -1.19 -39.17 13.67
C LYS A 222 -0.72 -38.38 12.45
N LEU A 223 -0.52 -39.04 11.31
CA LEU A 223 -0.19 -38.37 10.05
C LEU A 223 -1.33 -37.46 9.57
N GLY A 224 -2.59 -37.90 9.68
CA GLY A 224 -3.76 -37.04 9.38
C GLY A 224 -3.82 -35.79 10.27
N ARG A 225 -3.49 -35.90 11.56
CA ARG A 225 -3.38 -34.72 12.45
C ARG A 225 -2.23 -33.80 12.07
N LYS A 226 -1.07 -34.36 11.70
CA LYS A 226 0.07 -33.56 11.22
C LYS A 226 -0.26 -32.84 9.91
N GLN A 227 -0.94 -33.51 8.97
CA GLN A 227 -1.43 -32.89 7.74
C GLN A 227 -2.38 -31.72 8.03
N ARG A 228 -3.26 -31.87 9.03
CA ARG A 228 -4.14 -30.77 9.44
C ARG A 228 -3.34 -29.57 9.97
N SER A 229 -2.35 -29.82 10.83
CA SER A 229 -1.43 -28.77 11.31
C SER A 229 -0.74 -28.07 10.15
N ILE A 230 -0.24 -28.82 9.17
CA ILE A 230 0.42 -28.26 7.98
C ILE A 230 -0.53 -27.34 7.20
N ILE A 231 -1.80 -27.71 7.04
CA ILE A 231 -2.82 -26.86 6.40
C ILE A 231 -3.04 -25.57 7.21
N ASP A 232 -3.17 -25.67 8.53
CA ASP A 232 -3.38 -24.52 9.39
C ASP A 232 -2.16 -23.57 9.37
N ASP A 233 -0.94 -24.12 9.40
CA ASP A 233 0.32 -23.37 9.26
C ASP A 233 0.42 -22.69 7.89
N THR A 234 0.04 -23.39 6.82
CA THR A 234 0.02 -22.87 5.45
C THR A 234 -0.95 -21.70 5.31
N LYS A 235 -2.10 -21.76 5.99
CA LYS A 235 -3.09 -20.68 5.97
C LYS A 235 -2.51 -19.38 6.54
N MET A 236 -1.73 -19.45 7.62
CA MET A 236 -1.06 -18.26 8.17
C MET A 236 -0.02 -17.66 7.21
N ILE A 237 0.73 -18.52 6.52
CA ILE A 237 1.69 -18.11 5.49
C ILE A 237 0.97 -17.48 4.31
N GLU A 238 -0.15 -18.06 3.89
CA GLU A 238 -1.02 -17.55 2.83
C GLU A 238 -1.53 -16.14 3.15
N ASP A 239 -2.08 -15.91 4.34
CA ASP A 239 -2.57 -14.59 4.74
C ASP A 239 -1.44 -13.55 4.68
N SER A 240 -0.23 -13.96 5.05
CA SER A 240 0.96 -13.11 5.01
C SER A 240 1.48 -12.86 3.58
N LEU A 241 1.42 -13.86 2.70
CA LEU A 241 1.72 -13.72 1.26
C LEU A 241 0.71 -12.82 0.57
N ILE A 242 -0.57 -12.94 0.92
CA ILE A 242 -1.63 -12.06 0.42
C ILE A 242 -1.36 -10.61 0.89
N ALA A 243 -0.99 -10.40 2.15
CA ALA A 243 -0.63 -9.09 2.67
C ALA A 243 0.57 -8.47 1.92
N LEU A 244 1.60 -9.28 1.63
CA LEU A 244 2.75 -8.86 0.83
C LEU A 244 2.35 -8.55 -0.62
N ALA A 245 1.50 -9.37 -1.24
CA ALA A 245 0.93 -9.12 -2.58
C ALA A 245 0.14 -7.81 -2.64
N LYS A 246 -0.51 -7.40 -1.53
CA LYS A 246 -1.15 -6.08 -1.44
C LYS A 246 -0.14 -4.93 -1.54
N ARG A 247 1.06 -5.10 -1.00
CA ARG A 247 2.13 -4.09 -1.01
C ARG A 247 2.94 -4.09 -2.30
N GLN A 248 3.10 -5.27 -2.92
CA GLN A 248 3.94 -5.48 -4.09
C GLN A 248 3.13 -6.11 -5.23
N PRO A 249 2.44 -5.31 -6.06
CA PRO A 249 1.59 -5.80 -7.14
C PRO A 249 2.32 -6.68 -8.15
N LYS A 250 3.63 -6.42 -8.36
CA LYS A 250 4.49 -7.16 -9.30
C LYS A 250 4.55 -8.66 -8.99
N ILE A 251 4.34 -9.07 -7.74
CA ILE A 251 4.36 -10.48 -7.32
C ILE A 251 2.96 -11.02 -7.00
N SER A 252 1.92 -10.18 -7.07
CA SER A 252 0.55 -10.55 -6.69
C SER A 252 0.00 -11.69 -7.53
N THR A 253 0.08 -11.58 -8.86
CA THR A 253 -0.46 -12.61 -9.77
C THR A 253 0.25 -13.95 -9.62
N PHE A 254 1.55 -13.93 -9.34
CA PHE A 254 2.32 -15.14 -9.04
C PHE A 254 1.82 -15.77 -7.73
N ILE A 255 1.73 -14.99 -6.65
CA ILE A 255 1.26 -15.47 -5.34
C ILE A 255 -0.16 -16.03 -5.42
N ASP A 256 -1.10 -15.30 -6.02
CA ASP A 256 -2.51 -15.72 -6.12
C ASP A 256 -2.62 -17.07 -6.89
N ARG A 257 -1.83 -17.25 -7.96
CA ARG A 257 -1.79 -18.49 -8.75
C ARG A 257 -1.23 -19.66 -7.96
N GLU A 258 -0.08 -19.49 -7.30
CA GLU A 258 0.56 -20.58 -6.55
C GLU A 258 -0.29 -21.00 -5.34
N LEU A 259 -0.91 -20.05 -4.62
CA LEU A 259 -1.81 -20.34 -3.50
C LEU A 259 -3.04 -21.13 -3.95
N SER A 260 -3.63 -20.76 -5.09
CA SER A 260 -4.77 -21.44 -5.68
C SER A 260 -4.44 -22.89 -6.08
N ALA A 261 -3.20 -23.16 -6.47
CA ALA A 261 -2.73 -24.50 -6.80
C ALA A 261 -2.45 -25.38 -5.56
N ILE A 262 -1.94 -24.80 -4.47
CA ILE A 262 -1.54 -25.54 -3.26
C ILE A 262 -2.74 -26.01 -2.44
N ARG A 263 -3.75 -25.15 -2.25
CA ARG A 263 -4.95 -25.45 -1.44
C ARG A 263 -5.62 -26.79 -1.77
N PRO A 264 -5.98 -27.11 -3.04
CA PRO A 264 -6.66 -28.38 -3.34
C PRO A 264 -5.77 -29.60 -3.08
N ILE A 265 -4.45 -29.49 -3.29
CA ILE A 265 -3.50 -30.58 -3.07
C ILE A 265 -3.43 -30.94 -1.58
N PHE A 266 -3.35 -29.94 -0.72
CA PHE A 266 -3.25 -30.18 0.73
C PHE A 266 -4.57 -30.71 1.30
N ASN A 267 -5.71 -30.20 0.83
CA ASN A 267 -7.02 -30.71 1.22
C ASN A 267 -7.23 -32.17 0.76
N CYS A 268 -6.82 -32.50 -0.46
CA CYS A 268 -6.87 -33.88 -0.96
C CYS A 268 -5.99 -34.81 -0.09
N SER A 269 -4.78 -34.37 0.25
CA SER A 269 -3.87 -35.09 1.15
C SER A 269 -4.50 -35.35 2.52
N LEU A 270 -5.19 -34.35 3.08
CA LEU A 270 -5.92 -34.51 4.34
C LEU A 270 -7.06 -35.52 4.23
N MET A 271 -7.85 -35.47 3.15
CA MET A 271 -8.94 -36.43 2.92
C MET A 271 -8.42 -37.87 2.87
N ILE A 272 -7.32 -38.10 2.14
CA ILE A 272 -6.66 -39.41 2.04
C ILE A 272 -6.17 -39.90 3.42
N LEU A 273 -5.60 -38.99 4.24
CA LEU A 273 -5.03 -39.36 5.54
C LEU A 273 -6.05 -39.50 6.67
N MET A 274 -7.21 -38.87 6.54
CA MET A 274 -8.29 -39.03 7.51
C MET A 274 -9.11 -40.29 7.25
N ASN A 275 -9.05 -40.88 6.05
CA ASN A 275 -9.71 -42.13 5.67
C ASN A 275 -11.18 -42.19 6.12
N THR A 276 -11.91 -41.09 5.92
CA THR A 276 -13.26 -40.94 6.46
C THR A 276 -14.29 -40.85 5.34
N LYS A 277 -15.13 -41.89 5.24
CA LYS A 277 -16.54 -41.71 4.88
C LYS A 277 -17.22 -40.62 5.74
N ASP A 278 -16.65 -40.29 6.90
CA ASP A 278 -17.06 -39.23 7.84
C ASP A 278 -16.51 -37.81 7.55
N ALA A 279 -15.60 -37.58 6.57
CA ALA A 279 -15.14 -36.22 6.24
C ALA A 279 -16.28 -35.34 5.73
N ASN A 280 -17.29 -35.97 5.10
CA ASN A 280 -18.52 -35.31 4.69
C ASN A 280 -19.34 -34.77 5.88
N TYR A 281 -19.17 -35.27 7.11
CA TYR A 281 -20.02 -34.85 8.24
C TYR A 281 -19.46 -33.67 9.06
N GLN A 282 -18.15 -33.40 9.03
CA GLN A 282 -17.57 -32.30 9.81
C GLN A 282 -17.23 -31.04 9.01
N LEU A 283 -17.03 -31.15 7.68
CA LEU A 283 -16.96 -29.97 6.81
C LEU A 283 -18.34 -29.32 6.60
N ILE A 284 -19.43 -30.10 6.70
CA ILE A 284 -20.81 -29.59 6.60
C ILE A 284 -21.26 -28.84 7.86
N ASN A 285 -20.62 -29.06 9.01
CA ASN A 285 -21.08 -28.51 10.30
C ASN A 285 -20.22 -27.34 10.85
N ASN A 286 -19.14 -26.94 10.17
CA ASN A 286 -18.26 -25.83 10.59
C ASN A 286 -17.99 -24.80 9.45
N LEU A 287 -18.85 -24.76 8.44
CA LEU A 287 -18.97 -23.69 7.44
C LEU A 287 -20.39 -23.13 7.51
#